data_AF-A0A0E2B552-F1
#
_entry.id   AF-A0A0E2B552-F1
#
_cell.length_a   1.000
_cell.length_b   1.000
_cell.length_c   1.000
_cell.angle_alpha   90.00
_cell.angle_beta   90.00
_cell.angle_gamma   90.00
#
_symmetry.space_group_name_H-M   'P 1'
#
loop_
_entity.id
_entity.type
_entity.pdbx_description
1 polymer ?
#
loop_
_entity_poly.entity_id
_entity_poly.type
_entity_poly.pdbx_seq_one_letter_code
_entity_poly.pdbx_strand_id
1 'polypeptide(L)'
;MRKQAIVCVLLLGAALAFAAPVRAQQIEITEMAGLAQIFGEAQDNDVPLSMNDMDMVSGGYLLYETEVEANGEEAVLAVENIRDYAAVYVGEKRYGELSDTHKELTLALPEGTHKLQLYVENIGRITYGPEILDNTRGLWGVITYADNELDGWTMTPIEVKECAVGELVYEAFKPTEMPGFFKGTFSLDASREVHLNMSGWGMGEVWVNNEFVGTYWENNLQQSIQVPAGNLKEGENTVVVFELKNNGNSSLSLSDKIVFK
;
A
#
# COMPACT_ATOMS: atom_id res chain seq x y z
N MET A 1 14.08 83.65 -2.38
CA MET A 1 12.83 82.95 -1.98
C MET A 1 12.83 81.57 -2.63
N ARG A 2 12.93 80.51 -1.81
CA ARG A 2 12.98 79.10 -2.20
C ARG A 2 11.57 78.56 -2.50
N LYS A 3 11.38 77.80 -3.59
CA LYS A 3 10.31 76.78 -3.78
C LYS A 3 10.88 75.69 -4.71
N GLN A 4 11.44 74.62 -4.14
CA GLN A 4 10.82 73.30 -3.95
C GLN A 4 10.57 72.53 -5.25
N ALA A 5 11.48 71.59 -5.54
CA ALA A 5 11.32 70.54 -6.53
C ALA A 5 10.61 69.34 -5.89
N ILE A 6 9.62 68.79 -6.60
CA ILE A 6 8.90 67.57 -6.25
C ILE A 6 9.76 66.38 -6.67
N VAL A 7 10.14 65.52 -5.73
CA VAL A 7 10.73 64.21 -6.00
C VAL A 7 9.68 63.15 -5.71
N CYS A 8 9.20 62.50 -6.76
CA CYS A 8 8.32 61.34 -6.68
C CYS A 8 9.20 60.11 -6.43
N VAL A 9 9.18 59.57 -5.21
CA VAL A 9 9.81 58.29 -4.89
C VAL A 9 8.79 57.18 -5.13
N LEU A 10 8.96 56.44 -6.22
CA LEU A 10 8.27 55.18 -6.46
C LEU A 10 8.92 54.10 -5.58
N LEU A 11 8.27 53.76 -4.47
CA LEU A 11 8.60 52.60 -3.65
C LEU A 11 8.02 51.36 -4.32
N LEU A 12 8.88 50.60 -5.02
CA LEU A 12 8.58 49.25 -5.49
C LEU A 12 8.60 48.32 -4.27
N GLY A 13 7.44 48.04 -3.69
CA GLY A 13 7.29 47.06 -2.63
C GLY A 13 7.42 45.65 -3.19
N ALA A 14 8.57 45.01 -2.98
CA ALA A 14 8.72 43.58 -3.18
C ALA A 14 7.91 42.86 -2.09
N ALA A 15 6.74 42.33 -2.44
CA ALA A 15 6.00 41.43 -1.57
C ALA A 15 6.77 40.11 -1.50
N LEU A 16 7.56 39.92 -0.44
CA LEU A 16 8.01 38.58 -0.06
C LEU A 16 6.76 37.80 0.35
N ALA A 17 6.34 36.87 -0.51
CA ALA A 17 5.39 35.83 -0.13
C ALA A 17 6.08 34.94 0.91
N PHE A 18 5.87 35.22 2.19
CA PHE A 18 6.18 34.28 3.25
C PHE A 18 5.20 33.11 3.12
N ALA A 19 5.68 31.97 2.63
CA ALA A 19 4.93 30.72 2.75
C ALA A 19 4.73 30.45 4.25
N ALA A 20 3.48 30.52 4.72
CA ALA A 20 3.15 30.15 6.09
C ALA A 20 3.58 28.68 6.31
N PRO A 21 4.25 28.36 7.43
CA PRO A 21 4.62 26.98 7.72
C PRO A 21 3.34 26.15 7.78
N VAL A 22 3.32 25.04 7.03
CA VAL A 22 2.28 24.02 7.16
C VAL A 22 2.32 23.57 8.61
N ARG A 23 1.26 23.84 9.39
CA ARG A 23 1.06 23.04 10.61
C ARG A 23 0.84 21.62 10.13
N ALA A 24 1.59 20.66 10.66
CA ALA A 24 1.38 19.25 10.38
C ALA A 24 -0.12 18.96 10.51
N GLN A 25 -0.77 18.74 9.37
CA GLN A 25 -2.20 18.52 9.29
C GLN A 25 -2.39 17.02 9.34
N GLN A 26 -3.08 16.55 10.37
CA GLN A 26 -3.53 15.18 10.43
C GLN A 26 -4.71 15.01 9.46
N ILE A 27 -4.70 13.90 8.74
CA ILE A 27 -5.71 13.49 7.79
C ILE A 27 -6.33 12.23 8.37
N GLU A 28 -7.58 12.32 8.81
CA GLU A 28 -8.33 11.17 9.28
C GLU A 28 -8.84 10.36 8.09
N ILE A 29 -8.76 9.04 8.20
CA ILE A 29 -9.43 8.12 7.29
C ILE A 29 -10.88 7.99 7.73
N THR A 30 -11.79 8.37 6.85
CA THR A 30 -13.23 8.39 7.11
C THR A 30 -13.98 7.34 6.33
N GLU A 31 -13.38 6.84 5.25
CA GLU A 31 -13.99 5.94 4.30
C GLU A 31 -13.07 4.76 3.98
N MET A 32 -13.65 3.60 3.66
CA MET A 32 -12.92 2.44 3.17
C MET A 32 -13.65 1.71 2.05
N ALA A 33 -12.91 0.99 1.21
CA ALA A 33 -13.44 0.14 0.15
C ALA A 33 -12.67 -1.20 0.12
N GLY A 34 -13.40 -2.30 0.01
CA GLY A 34 -12.83 -3.65 -0.04
C GLY A 34 -12.31 -4.05 -1.42
N LEU A 35 -11.34 -4.97 -1.45
CA LEU A 35 -10.63 -5.39 -2.67
C LEU A 35 -11.46 -6.21 -3.66
N ALA A 36 -12.58 -6.81 -3.21
CA ALA A 36 -13.45 -7.61 -4.08
C ALA A 36 -14.01 -6.82 -5.29
N GLN A 37 -13.94 -5.49 -5.25
CA GLN A 37 -14.35 -4.61 -6.36
C GLN A 37 -13.35 -4.64 -7.54
N ILE A 38 -12.13 -5.13 -7.32
CA ILE A 38 -11.02 -5.07 -8.29
C ILE A 38 -10.29 -6.42 -8.43
N PHE A 39 -10.96 -7.51 -8.04
CA PHE A 39 -10.43 -8.84 -8.29
C PHE A 39 -10.56 -9.18 -9.78
N GLY A 40 -9.46 -9.66 -10.35
CA GLY A 40 -9.43 -10.22 -11.70
C GLY A 40 -10.02 -11.62 -11.75
N GLU A 41 -9.77 -12.32 -12.85
CA GLU A 41 -10.22 -13.70 -13.03
C GLU A 41 -9.41 -14.66 -12.15
N ALA A 42 -10.11 -15.35 -11.25
CA ALA A 42 -9.51 -16.36 -10.38
C ALA A 42 -9.15 -17.63 -11.17
N GLN A 43 -8.05 -18.28 -10.79
CA GLN A 43 -7.65 -19.58 -11.33
C GLN A 43 -7.44 -20.57 -10.19
N ASP A 44 -7.90 -21.80 -10.38
CA ASP A 44 -7.72 -22.89 -9.43
C ASP A 44 -6.62 -23.83 -9.90
N ASN A 45 -5.78 -24.30 -8.98
CA ASN A 45 -4.76 -25.31 -9.25
C ASN A 45 -4.38 -26.08 -7.97
N ASP A 46 -3.93 -27.32 -8.11
CA ASP A 46 -3.52 -28.14 -6.95
C ASP A 46 -2.28 -27.58 -6.24
N VAL A 47 -1.45 -26.80 -6.95
CA VAL A 47 -0.26 -26.13 -6.41
C VAL A 47 -0.31 -24.63 -6.74
N PRO A 48 0.27 -23.75 -5.91
CA PRO A 48 0.29 -22.32 -6.19
C PRO A 48 1.07 -22.05 -7.49
N LEU A 49 0.43 -21.35 -8.42
CA LEU A 49 1.08 -20.89 -9.65
C LEU A 49 1.89 -19.63 -9.37
N SER A 50 3.09 -19.54 -9.95
CA SER A 50 3.84 -18.30 -9.90
C SER A 50 3.05 -17.18 -10.62
N MET A 51 3.33 -15.92 -10.28
CA MET A 51 2.75 -14.79 -11.02
C MET A 51 3.08 -14.83 -12.52
N ASN A 52 4.20 -15.45 -12.90
CA ASN A 52 4.58 -15.61 -14.30
C ASN A 52 3.66 -16.62 -15.01
N ASP A 53 3.29 -17.70 -14.33
CA ASP A 53 2.37 -18.72 -14.86
C ASP A 53 0.91 -18.23 -14.85
N MET A 54 0.61 -17.22 -14.04
CA MET A 54 -0.66 -16.45 -14.05
C MET A 54 -0.67 -15.32 -15.11
N ASP A 55 0.30 -15.28 -16.03
CA ASP A 55 0.48 -14.23 -17.05
C ASP A 55 0.64 -12.79 -16.50
N MET A 56 0.99 -12.62 -15.22
CA MET A 56 1.19 -11.32 -14.57
C MET A 56 2.61 -10.77 -14.80
N VAL A 57 2.87 -10.34 -16.03
CA VAL A 57 4.18 -9.84 -16.46
C VAL A 57 4.49 -8.40 -16.01
N SER A 58 3.50 -7.59 -15.65
CA SER A 58 3.66 -6.18 -15.23
C SER A 58 3.89 -5.99 -13.72
N GLY A 59 3.93 -7.09 -12.95
CA GLY A 59 3.95 -7.06 -11.49
C GLY A 59 2.60 -6.69 -10.89
N GLY A 60 2.57 -6.30 -9.61
CA GLY A 60 1.34 -6.03 -8.88
C GLY A 60 1.08 -7.08 -7.80
N TYR A 61 -0.19 -7.40 -7.60
CA TYR A 61 -0.68 -8.09 -6.41
C TYR A 61 -1.50 -9.32 -6.76
N LEU A 62 -1.26 -10.43 -6.07
CA LEU A 62 -1.95 -11.70 -6.28
C LEU A 62 -2.36 -12.27 -4.93
N LEU A 63 -3.65 -12.57 -4.79
CA LEU A 63 -4.19 -13.26 -3.62
C LEU A 63 -4.13 -14.77 -3.87
N TYR A 64 -3.42 -15.49 -3.00
CA TYR A 64 -3.41 -16.95 -2.96
C TYR A 64 -4.27 -17.42 -1.80
N GLU A 65 -5.24 -18.29 -2.07
CA GLU A 65 -6.16 -18.82 -1.06
C GLU A 65 -6.16 -20.34 -1.07
N THR A 66 -6.22 -20.96 0.11
CA THR A 66 -6.45 -22.40 0.30
C THR A 66 -7.09 -22.61 1.69
N GLU A 67 -7.38 -23.85 2.05
CA GLU A 67 -7.84 -24.23 3.38
C GLU A 67 -6.72 -24.91 4.18
N VAL A 68 -6.69 -24.67 5.48
CA VAL A 68 -5.81 -25.36 6.43
C VAL A 68 -6.63 -26.03 7.52
N GLU A 69 -6.29 -27.28 7.83
CA GLU A 69 -6.87 -28.05 8.92
C GLU A 69 -6.01 -27.90 10.17
N ALA A 70 -6.50 -27.17 11.17
CA ALA A 70 -5.80 -26.94 12.42
C ALA A 70 -6.30 -27.87 13.53
N ASN A 71 -5.38 -28.33 14.37
CA ASN A 71 -5.67 -29.17 15.54
C ASN A 71 -5.78 -28.37 16.85
N GLY A 72 -5.74 -27.02 16.79
CA GLY A 72 -5.76 -26.15 17.97
C GLY A 72 -4.39 -25.85 18.60
N GLU A 73 -3.30 -26.43 18.08
CA GLU A 73 -1.94 -26.17 18.53
C GLU A 73 -1.22 -25.18 17.59
N GLU A 74 -0.10 -24.62 18.06
CA GLU A 74 0.78 -23.83 17.19
C GLU A 74 1.44 -24.73 16.15
N ALA A 75 1.37 -24.32 14.89
CA ALA A 75 2.03 -25.02 13.80
C ALA A 75 2.67 -24.05 12.81
N VAL A 76 3.68 -24.54 12.09
CA VAL A 76 4.43 -23.74 11.12
C VAL A 76 3.73 -23.82 9.76
N LEU A 77 3.46 -22.65 9.17
CA LEU A 77 3.26 -22.47 7.74
C LEU A 77 4.63 -22.24 7.10
N ALA A 78 5.04 -23.10 6.17
CA ALA A 78 6.30 -22.97 5.45
C ALA A 78 6.06 -22.90 3.94
N VAL A 79 6.80 -22.01 3.26
CA VAL A 79 6.72 -21.85 1.81
C VAL A 79 8.06 -22.19 1.17
N GLU A 80 8.06 -22.97 0.09
CA GLU A 80 9.29 -23.31 -0.62
C GLU A 80 9.87 -22.06 -1.31
N ASN A 81 9.05 -21.36 -2.11
CA ASN A 81 9.48 -20.17 -2.84
C ASN A 81 8.44 -19.05 -2.76
N ILE A 82 8.91 -17.87 -2.39
CA ILE A 82 8.15 -16.62 -2.35
C ILE A 82 9.03 -15.47 -2.82
N ARG A 83 8.52 -14.64 -3.72
CA ARG A 83 9.13 -13.37 -4.11
C ARG A 83 8.06 -12.31 -4.44
N ASP A 84 8.03 -11.16 -3.76
CA ASP A 84 8.99 -10.69 -2.76
C ASP A 84 8.45 -10.78 -1.33
N TYR A 85 7.14 -10.57 -1.16
CA TYR A 85 6.49 -10.44 0.14
C TYR A 85 5.07 -11.00 0.12
N ALA A 86 4.64 -11.62 1.21
CA ALA A 86 3.25 -11.98 1.44
C ALA A 86 2.80 -11.51 2.82
N ALA A 87 1.67 -10.83 2.90
CA ALA A 87 0.93 -10.68 4.16
C ALA A 87 0.01 -11.89 4.34
N VAL A 88 0.12 -12.55 5.49
CA VAL A 88 -0.59 -13.81 5.80
C VAL A 88 -1.79 -13.52 6.70
N TYR A 89 -2.96 -13.93 6.24
CA TYR A 89 -4.23 -13.79 6.94
C TYR A 89 -4.94 -15.14 7.04
N VAL A 90 -5.71 -15.30 8.12
CA VAL A 90 -6.64 -16.41 8.27
C VAL A 90 -7.97 -15.82 8.69
N GLY A 91 -8.97 -15.92 7.80
CA GLY A 91 -10.21 -15.15 7.92
C GLY A 91 -9.94 -13.63 7.92
N GLU A 92 -10.46 -12.90 8.91
CA GLU A 92 -10.32 -11.44 8.98
C GLU A 92 -9.13 -10.95 9.84
N LYS A 93 -8.19 -11.85 10.18
CA LYS A 93 -7.08 -11.56 11.09
C LYS A 93 -5.73 -11.73 10.42
N ARG A 94 -4.82 -10.77 10.63
CA ARG A 94 -3.43 -10.86 10.18
C ARG A 94 -2.61 -11.70 11.15
N TYR A 95 -1.84 -12.64 10.62
CA TYR A 95 -0.94 -13.49 11.41
C TYR A 95 0.52 -13.10 11.27
N GLY A 96 0.91 -12.51 10.14
CA GLY A 96 2.29 -12.10 9.93
C GLY A 96 2.60 -11.90 8.47
N GLU A 97 3.87 -12.13 8.14
CA GLU A 97 4.39 -11.97 6.79
C GLU A 97 5.45 -13.01 6.47
N LEU A 98 5.59 -13.30 5.18
CA LEU A 98 6.60 -14.16 4.61
C LEU A 98 7.38 -13.37 3.55
N SER A 99 8.66 -13.71 3.39
CA SER A 99 9.56 -13.12 2.40
C SER A 99 10.61 -14.13 1.93
N ASP A 100 11.41 -13.73 0.94
CA ASP A 100 12.52 -14.52 0.41
C ASP A 100 13.53 -14.98 1.48
N THR A 101 13.66 -14.20 2.56
CA THR A 101 14.56 -14.39 3.70
C THR A 101 13.86 -14.91 4.95
N HIS A 102 12.53 -14.95 4.96
CA HIS A 102 11.71 -15.47 6.05
C HIS A 102 10.54 -16.29 5.50
N LYS A 103 10.79 -17.59 5.31
CA LYS A 103 9.88 -18.51 4.61
C LYS A 103 8.99 -19.36 5.53
N GLU A 104 9.01 -19.07 6.81
CA GLU A 104 8.24 -19.79 7.82
C GLU A 104 7.51 -18.79 8.72
N LEU A 105 6.29 -19.14 9.11
CA LEU A 105 5.47 -18.37 10.05
C LEU A 105 4.72 -19.33 10.96
N THR A 106 4.88 -19.18 12.28
CA THR A 106 4.09 -19.93 13.25
C THR A 106 2.68 -19.35 13.35
N LEU A 107 1.67 -20.19 13.16
CA LEU A 107 0.26 -19.84 13.30
C LEU A 107 -0.33 -20.54 14.53
N ALA A 108 -1.06 -19.78 15.34
CA ALA A 108 -1.90 -20.31 16.42
C ALA A 108 -3.36 -20.25 15.97
N LEU A 109 -3.85 -21.36 15.40
CA LEU A 109 -5.21 -21.46 14.86
C LEU A 109 -6.09 -22.32 15.79
N PRO A 110 -7.36 -21.95 16.05
CA PRO A 110 -8.31 -22.83 16.73
C PRO A 110 -8.49 -24.16 15.97
N GLU A 111 -8.94 -25.22 16.65
CA GLU A 111 -9.25 -26.48 15.97
C GLU A 111 -10.34 -26.30 14.89
N GLY A 112 -10.10 -26.85 13.71
CA GLY A 112 -11.01 -26.84 12.57
C GLY A 112 -10.37 -26.34 11.26
N THR A 113 -11.21 -26.26 10.22
CA THR A 113 -10.86 -25.76 8.90
C THR A 113 -10.85 -24.23 8.86
N HIS A 114 -9.78 -23.63 8.35
CA HIS A 114 -9.70 -22.18 8.17
C HIS A 114 -9.26 -21.81 6.76
N LYS A 115 -9.80 -20.70 6.25
CA LYS A 115 -9.36 -20.11 4.99
C LYS A 115 -8.03 -19.37 5.22
N LEU A 116 -6.97 -19.87 4.61
CA LEU A 116 -5.66 -19.23 4.57
C LEU A 116 -5.60 -18.31 3.35
N GLN A 117 -5.13 -17.07 3.55
CA GLN A 117 -5.07 -16.03 2.52
C GLN A 117 -3.69 -15.37 2.55
N LEU A 118 -2.95 -15.47 1.44
CA LEU A 118 -1.64 -14.86 1.25
C LEU A 118 -1.77 -13.76 0.21
N TYR A 119 -1.69 -12.50 0.65
CA TYR A 119 -1.69 -11.34 -0.22
C TYR A 119 -0.25 -11.04 -0.64
N VAL A 120 0.09 -11.41 -1.87
CA VAL A 120 1.47 -11.39 -2.37
C VAL A 120 1.68 -10.17 -3.26
N GLU A 121 2.79 -9.46 -3.04
CA GLU A 121 3.25 -8.37 -3.89
C GLU A 121 4.54 -8.74 -4.64
N ASN A 122 4.57 -8.38 -5.92
CA ASN A 122 5.80 -8.30 -6.71
C ASN A 122 6.30 -6.86 -6.72
N ILE A 123 7.32 -6.60 -5.90
CA ILE A 123 7.86 -5.24 -5.64
C ILE A 123 8.81 -4.80 -6.78
N GLY A 124 9.21 -5.73 -7.66
CA GLY A 124 9.97 -5.43 -8.85
C GLY A 124 10.86 -6.58 -9.29
N ARG A 125 11.21 -6.62 -10.58
CA ARG A 125 12.13 -7.63 -11.14
C ARG A 125 13.58 -7.19 -11.08
N ILE A 126 14.48 -8.17 -11.05
CA ILE A 126 15.92 -7.93 -11.12
C ILE A 126 16.24 -7.33 -12.49
N THR A 127 16.91 -6.18 -12.53
CA THR A 127 17.26 -5.47 -13.78
C THR A 127 18.75 -5.52 -14.12
N TYR A 128 19.58 -6.11 -13.25
CA TYR A 128 21.03 -6.23 -13.45
C TYR A 128 21.61 -7.40 -12.66
N GLY A 129 22.69 -8.00 -13.17
CA GLY A 129 23.45 -9.05 -12.49
C GLY A 129 23.18 -10.46 -13.02
N PRO A 130 23.83 -11.48 -12.45
CA PRO A 130 23.75 -12.87 -12.93
C PRO A 130 22.35 -13.48 -12.79
N GLU A 131 21.54 -12.97 -11.87
CA GLU A 131 20.18 -13.43 -11.59
C GLU A 131 19.12 -12.75 -12.46
N ILE A 132 19.50 -11.94 -13.45
CA ILE A 132 18.55 -11.23 -14.34
C ILE A 132 17.62 -12.18 -15.12
N LEU A 133 17.97 -13.45 -15.27
CA LEU A 133 17.13 -14.46 -15.91
C LEU A 133 16.20 -15.18 -14.91
N ASP A 134 16.48 -15.08 -13.61
CA ASP A 134 15.66 -15.64 -12.54
C ASP A 134 14.63 -14.60 -12.08
N ASN A 135 13.50 -14.56 -12.80
CA ASN A 135 12.45 -13.56 -12.65
C ASN A 135 11.09 -14.15 -12.30
N THR A 136 11.07 -15.35 -11.74
CA THR A 136 9.85 -15.94 -11.17
C THR A 136 9.46 -15.14 -9.94
N ARG A 137 8.17 -14.76 -9.88
CA ARG A 137 7.57 -13.91 -8.84
C ARG A 137 6.30 -14.56 -8.30
N GLY A 138 5.81 -14.04 -7.19
CA GLY A 138 4.67 -14.60 -6.49
C GLY A 138 5.09 -15.73 -5.55
N LEU A 139 4.24 -16.73 -5.45
CA LEU A 139 4.38 -17.88 -4.57
C LEU A 139 4.30 -19.15 -5.43
N TRP A 140 5.24 -20.08 -5.27
CA TRP A 140 5.26 -21.33 -6.04
C TRP A 140 6.03 -22.45 -5.33
N GLY A 141 5.81 -23.68 -5.79
CA GLY A 141 6.40 -24.88 -5.17
C GLY A 141 5.55 -25.41 -4.02
N VAL A 142 6.17 -26.22 -3.16
CA VAL A 142 5.49 -26.87 -2.04
C VAL A 142 5.25 -25.87 -0.91
N ILE A 143 4.03 -25.89 -0.37
CA ILE A 143 3.66 -25.12 0.82
C ILE A 143 3.11 -26.10 1.84
N THR A 144 3.55 -25.99 3.08
CA THR A 144 3.12 -26.88 4.14
C THR A 144 2.53 -26.13 5.33
N TYR A 145 1.57 -26.77 6.00
CA TYR A 145 1.12 -26.41 7.33
C TYR A 145 1.21 -27.63 8.24
N ALA A 146 1.89 -27.49 9.38
CA ALA A 146 2.18 -28.61 10.29
C ALA A 146 2.84 -29.81 9.56
N ASP A 147 3.78 -29.52 8.65
CA ASP A 147 4.46 -30.48 7.79
C ASP A 147 3.58 -31.23 6.76
N ASN A 148 2.29 -30.89 6.64
CA ASN A 148 1.41 -31.42 5.61
C ASN A 148 1.37 -30.47 4.41
N GLU A 149 1.53 -31.00 3.21
CA GLU A 149 1.41 -30.21 1.97
C GLU A 149 -0.02 -29.68 1.80
N LEU A 150 -0.12 -28.42 1.40
CA LEU A 150 -1.39 -27.75 1.10
C LEU A 150 -1.67 -27.81 -0.40
N ASP A 151 -2.89 -28.19 -0.75
CA ASP A 151 -3.38 -28.25 -2.12
C ASP A 151 -4.60 -27.34 -2.35
N GLY A 152 -5.26 -27.45 -3.50
CA GLY A 152 -6.53 -26.76 -3.77
C GLY A 152 -6.44 -25.23 -3.71
N TRP A 153 -5.45 -24.66 -4.39
CA TRP A 153 -5.20 -23.22 -4.37
C TRP A 153 -6.10 -22.47 -5.36
N THR A 154 -6.66 -21.36 -4.91
CA THR A 154 -7.30 -20.34 -5.75
C THR A 154 -6.40 -19.10 -5.79
N MET A 155 -5.99 -18.68 -6.99
CA MET A 155 -5.17 -17.50 -7.21
C MET A 155 -5.98 -16.42 -7.91
N THR A 156 -6.12 -15.26 -7.29
CA THR A 156 -6.93 -14.14 -7.80
C THR A 156 -6.11 -12.86 -7.92
N PRO A 157 -5.85 -12.36 -9.15
CA PRO A 157 -5.18 -11.07 -9.34
C PRO A 157 -5.93 -9.93 -8.65
N ILE A 158 -5.20 -8.98 -8.07
CA ILE A 158 -5.77 -7.76 -7.48
C ILE A 158 -5.32 -6.58 -8.37
N GLU A 159 -6.25 -6.05 -9.15
CA GLU A 159 -5.99 -5.10 -10.25
C GLU A 159 -5.83 -3.65 -9.75
N VAL A 160 -4.91 -3.44 -8.81
CA VAL A 160 -4.70 -2.13 -8.16
C VAL A 160 -4.22 -1.06 -9.15
N LYS A 161 -3.35 -1.42 -10.11
CA LYS A 161 -2.76 -0.46 -11.07
C LYS A 161 -3.78 0.03 -12.09
N GLU A 162 -4.71 -0.84 -12.47
CA GLU A 162 -5.79 -0.58 -13.42
C GLU A 162 -7.03 0.02 -12.72
N CYS A 163 -7.05 0.04 -11.38
CA CYS A 163 -8.15 0.55 -10.59
C CYS A 163 -8.31 2.07 -10.74
N ALA A 164 -9.49 2.49 -11.21
CA ALA A 164 -9.94 3.87 -11.10
C ALA A 164 -10.44 4.12 -9.66
N VAL A 165 -9.53 4.48 -8.74
CA VAL A 165 -9.84 4.61 -7.30
C VAL A 165 -11.01 5.56 -6.99
N GLY A 166 -11.27 6.56 -7.85
CA GLY A 166 -12.40 7.47 -7.70
C GLY A 166 -13.77 6.84 -7.98
N GLU A 167 -13.82 5.67 -8.61
CA GLU A 167 -15.04 4.93 -8.98
C GLU A 167 -15.38 3.81 -7.99
N LEU A 168 -14.50 3.53 -7.02
CA LEU A 168 -14.75 2.56 -5.97
C LEU A 168 -15.96 2.97 -5.12
N VAL A 169 -16.74 1.99 -4.70
CA VAL A 169 -17.80 2.17 -3.72
C VAL A 169 -17.17 2.17 -2.33
N TYR A 170 -17.11 3.35 -1.73
CA TYR A 170 -16.65 3.55 -0.37
C TYR A 170 -17.80 3.45 0.63
N GLU A 171 -17.50 2.85 1.78
CA GLU A 171 -18.34 2.87 2.96
C GLU A 171 -17.66 3.61 4.11
N ALA A 172 -18.40 3.88 5.19
CA ALA A 172 -17.82 4.48 6.40
C ALA A 172 -16.72 3.58 6.96
N PHE A 173 -15.58 4.18 7.32
CA PHE A 173 -14.44 3.47 7.87
C PHE A 173 -14.82 2.68 9.13
N LYS A 174 -14.33 1.44 9.20
CA LYS A 174 -14.39 0.57 10.36
C LYS A 174 -12.97 0.05 10.63
N PRO A 175 -12.52 -0.02 11.89
CA PRO A 175 -11.25 -0.65 12.20
C PRO A 175 -11.18 -2.07 11.66
N THR A 176 -10.13 -2.38 10.91
CA THR A 176 -9.90 -3.68 10.29
C THR A 176 -8.40 -3.90 10.14
N GLU A 177 -7.98 -5.16 10.10
CA GLU A 177 -6.64 -5.57 9.71
C GLU A 177 -6.58 -5.96 8.22
N MET A 178 -7.71 -6.03 7.53
CA MET A 178 -7.76 -6.53 6.16
C MET A 178 -7.16 -5.55 5.15
N PRO A 179 -6.53 -6.04 4.07
CA PRO A 179 -6.10 -5.20 2.97
C PRO A 179 -7.28 -4.43 2.35
N GLY A 180 -7.04 -3.20 1.91
CA GLY A 180 -8.14 -2.38 1.39
C GLY A 180 -7.70 -1.01 0.90
N PHE A 181 -8.69 -0.26 0.40
CA PHE A 181 -8.54 1.16 0.08
C PHE A 181 -9.09 2.00 1.23
N PHE A 182 -8.31 2.99 1.67
CA PHE A 182 -8.62 3.87 2.77
C PHE A 182 -8.59 5.31 2.28
N LYS A 183 -9.67 6.05 2.55
CA LYS A 183 -9.87 7.38 1.99
C LYS A 183 -10.09 8.43 3.07
N GLY A 184 -9.46 9.57 2.86
CA GLY A 184 -9.56 10.75 3.72
C GLY A 184 -9.48 12.04 2.92
N THR A 185 -9.72 13.16 3.59
CA THR A 185 -9.71 14.49 2.99
C THR A 185 -8.87 15.46 3.80
N PHE A 186 -8.21 16.38 3.12
CA PHE A 186 -7.42 17.45 3.75
C PHE A 186 -7.62 18.75 2.99
N SER A 187 -7.23 19.89 3.58
CA SER A 187 -7.43 21.20 2.94
C SER A 187 -6.16 22.02 2.93
N LEU A 188 -5.89 22.69 1.81
CA LEU A 188 -4.75 23.56 1.60
C LEU A 188 -5.19 25.00 1.32
N ASP A 189 -4.55 25.98 1.94
CA ASP A 189 -4.81 27.41 1.69
C ASP A 189 -4.34 27.86 0.30
N ALA A 190 -3.42 27.12 -0.31
CA ALA A 190 -2.93 27.34 -1.67
C ALA A 190 -2.29 26.05 -2.19
N SER A 191 -2.35 25.83 -3.50
CA SER A 191 -1.64 24.72 -4.13
C SER A 191 -0.11 24.91 -3.99
N ARG A 192 0.53 23.90 -3.41
CA ARG A 192 1.97 23.82 -3.17
C ARG A 192 2.37 22.37 -3.04
N GLU A 193 3.65 22.08 -3.24
CA GLU A 193 4.21 20.77 -2.93
C GLU A 193 4.07 20.46 -1.44
N VAL A 194 3.75 19.20 -1.14
CA VAL A 194 3.68 18.66 0.23
C VAL A 194 4.25 17.25 0.27
N HIS A 195 4.59 16.77 1.46
CA HIS A 195 4.94 15.37 1.69
C HIS A 195 3.83 14.69 2.50
N LEU A 196 3.32 13.57 2.00
CA LEU A 196 2.45 12.66 2.77
C LEU A 196 3.35 11.79 3.65
N ASN A 197 3.21 11.93 4.97
CA ASN A 197 3.91 11.09 5.93
C ASN A 197 3.18 9.76 6.09
N MET A 198 3.82 8.68 5.63
CA MET A 198 3.30 7.31 5.67
C MET A 198 3.80 6.54 6.90
N SER A 199 4.44 7.19 7.87
CA SER A 199 4.94 6.51 9.08
C SER A 199 3.82 5.73 9.78
N GLY A 200 4.12 4.47 10.09
CA GLY A 200 3.19 3.54 10.73
C GLY A 200 2.29 2.77 9.76
N TRP A 201 2.13 3.25 8.52
CA TRP A 201 1.49 2.47 7.47
C TRP A 201 2.42 1.35 7.03
N GLY A 202 1.86 0.29 6.46
CA GLY A 202 2.60 -0.91 6.10
C GLY A 202 3.21 -0.79 4.70
N MET A 203 2.45 -1.19 3.69
CA MET A 203 2.91 -1.25 2.30
C MET A 203 1.76 -1.05 1.33
N GLY A 204 2.00 -0.30 0.27
CA GLY A 204 1.04 -0.16 -0.82
C GLY A 204 1.24 1.11 -1.65
N GLU A 205 0.13 1.67 -2.11
CA GLU A 205 0.08 2.70 -3.16
C GLU A 205 -0.81 3.87 -2.73
N VAL A 206 -0.52 5.07 -3.21
CA VAL A 206 -1.24 6.29 -2.82
C VAL A 206 -1.66 7.11 -4.03
N TRP A 207 -2.88 7.63 -3.97
CA TRP A 207 -3.44 8.58 -4.92
C TRP A 207 -3.87 9.86 -4.21
N VAL A 208 -3.67 11.00 -4.86
CA VAL A 208 -4.21 12.29 -4.42
C VAL A 208 -5.07 12.86 -5.54
N ASN A 209 -6.32 13.20 -5.22
CA ASN A 209 -7.31 13.63 -6.21
C ASN A 209 -7.42 12.66 -7.41
N ASN A 210 -7.40 11.35 -7.12
CA ASN A 210 -7.42 10.23 -8.08
C ASN A 210 -6.16 10.08 -8.96
N GLU A 211 -5.13 10.90 -8.76
CA GLU A 211 -3.86 10.78 -9.47
C GLU A 211 -2.86 9.98 -8.61
N PHE A 212 -2.22 8.96 -9.21
CA PHE A 212 -1.19 8.18 -8.52
C PHE A 212 0.00 9.07 -8.15
N VAL A 213 0.44 9.01 -6.90
CA VAL A 213 1.56 9.82 -6.38
C VAL A 213 2.77 9.00 -5.95
N GLY A 214 2.60 7.70 -5.70
CA GLY A 214 3.72 6.82 -5.40
C GLY A 214 3.35 5.60 -4.57
N THR A 215 4.35 4.75 -4.37
CA THR A 215 4.30 3.60 -3.48
C THR A 215 5.01 3.91 -2.16
N TYR A 216 4.69 3.17 -1.11
CA TYR A 216 5.39 3.24 0.17
C TYR A 216 5.60 1.85 0.75
N TRP A 217 6.61 1.75 1.61
CA TRP A 217 6.85 0.57 2.43
C TRP A 217 7.51 1.00 3.74
N GLU A 218 7.03 0.50 4.87
CA GLU A 218 7.54 0.80 6.22
C GLU A 218 9.03 0.41 6.42
N ASN A 219 9.55 -0.44 5.54
CA ASN A 219 10.95 -0.88 5.54
C ASN A 219 11.87 0.07 4.77
N ASN A 220 11.31 1.01 4.00
CA ASN A 220 12.11 2.04 3.33
C ASN A 220 12.65 3.06 4.33
N LEU A 221 13.84 3.63 4.07
CA LEU A 221 14.39 4.69 4.91
C LEU A 221 13.53 5.97 4.85
N GLN A 222 13.06 6.31 3.65
CA GLN A 222 12.13 7.41 3.45
C GLN A 222 10.70 6.94 3.75
N GLN A 223 10.02 7.66 4.62
CA GLN A 223 8.67 7.36 5.12
C GLN A 223 7.66 8.42 4.65
N SER A 224 7.94 9.06 3.50
CA SER A 224 7.02 10.03 2.92
C SER A 224 6.99 10.00 1.40
N ILE A 225 5.83 10.33 0.84
CA ILE A 225 5.62 10.49 -0.60
C ILE A 225 5.48 11.97 -0.92
N GLN A 226 6.27 12.47 -1.88
CA GLN A 226 6.15 13.84 -2.36
C GLN A 226 4.94 13.95 -3.30
N VAL A 227 4.07 14.92 -3.05
CA VAL A 227 2.92 15.23 -3.89
C VAL A 227 3.19 16.52 -4.65
N PRO A 228 3.33 16.48 -5.99
CA PRO A 228 3.54 17.68 -6.79
C PRO A 228 2.37 18.67 -6.64
N ALA A 229 2.68 19.97 -6.66
CA ALA A 229 1.64 21.02 -6.63
C ALA A 229 0.60 20.86 -7.75
N GLY A 230 0.99 20.33 -8.92
CA GLY A 230 0.09 20.09 -10.05
C GLY A 230 -1.04 19.10 -9.75
N ASN A 231 -0.86 18.21 -8.76
CA ASN A 231 -1.85 17.24 -8.32
C ASN A 231 -2.76 17.79 -7.21
N LEU A 232 -2.51 19.03 -6.75
CA LEU A 232 -3.15 19.65 -5.59
C LEU A 232 -3.91 20.91 -5.98
N LYS A 233 -5.01 21.15 -5.29
CA LYS A 233 -5.83 22.36 -5.43
C LYS A 233 -5.95 23.11 -4.12
N GLU A 234 -6.21 24.41 -4.24
CA GLU A 234 -6.66 25.22 -3.10
C GLU A 234 -8.03 24.69 -2.61
N GLY A 235 -8.21 24.62 -1.29
CA GLY A 235 -9.36 24.00 -0.66
C GLY A 235 -9.17 22.50 -0.41
N GLU A 236 -10.27 21.76 -0.48
CA GLU A 236 -10.32 20.33 -0.13
C GLU A 236 -9.66 19.45 -1.19
N ASN A 237 -8.84 18.50 -0.75
CA ASN A 237 -8.18 17.48 -1.55
C ASN A 237 -8.51 16.11 -0.95
N THR A 238 -8.54 15.08 -1.79
CA THR A 238 -8.75 13.69 -1.37
C THR A 238 -7.45 12.92 -1.42
N VAL A 239 -7.23 12.04 -0.44
CA VAL A 239 -6.19 11.02 -0.49
C VAL A 239 -6.85 9.65 -0.43
N VAL A 240 -6.37 8.73 -1.26
CA VAL A 240 -6.72 7.30 -1.21
C VAL A 240 -5.43 6.52 -1.02
N VAL A 241 -5.42 5.61 -0.06
CA VAL A 241 -4.31 4.71 0.23
C VAL A 241 -4.78 3.29 0.00
N PHE A 242 -4.17 2.57 -0.93
CA PHE A 242 -4.22 1.12 -0.95
C PHE A 242 -3.17 0.60 0.03
N GLU A 243 -3.61 -0.24 0.97
CA GLU A 243 -2.75 -0.77 2.02
C GLU A 243 -2.89 -2.30 2.06
N LEU A 244 -1.79 -3.00 1.73
CA LEU A 244 -1.73 -4.47 1.63
C LEU A 244 -1.53 -5.13 3.00
N LYS A 245 -0.70 -4.53 3.85
CA LYS A 245 -0.32 -5.11 5.14
C LYS A 245 -1.30 -4.74 6.25
N ASN A 246 -1.83 -3.52 6.13
CA ASN A 246 -2.75 -2.88 7.06
C ASN A 246 -2.37 -3.04 8.54
N ASN A 247 -1.44 -2.19 8.97
CA ASN A 247 -1.02 -2.06 10.36
C ASN A 247 -2.11 -1.45 11.29
N GLY A 248 -3.36 -1.28 10.83
CA GLY A 248 -4.47 -0.74 11.61
C GLY A 248 -4.45 0.79 11.75
N ASN A 249 -3.68 1.48 10.91
CA ASN A 249 -3.62 2.94 10.91
C ASN A 249 -4.94 3.56 10.40
N SER A 250 -5.38 4.61 11.08
CA SER A 250 -6.62 5.34 10.74
C SER A 250 -6.37 6.82 10.41
N SER A 251 -5.12 7.24 10.35
CA SER A 251 -4.75 8.58 9.92
C SER A 251 -3.35 8.63 9.32
N LEU A 252 -3.10 9.67 8.54
CA LEU A 252 -1.77 10.07 8.08
C LEU A 252 -1.59 11.58 8.28
N SER A 253 -0.42 12.12 7.96
CA SER A 253 -0.18 13.57 8.13
C SER A 253 0.54 14.21 6.96
N LEU A 254 0.30 15.50 6.76
CA LEU A 254 1.11 16.32 5.87
C LEU A 254 2.37 16.81 6.57
N SER A 255 3.47 16.83 5.83
CA SER A 255 4.77 17.37 6.23
C SER A 255 5.27 18.37 5.18
N ASP A 256 5.98 19.40 5.66
CA ASP A 256 6.71 20.36 4.81
C ASP A 256 8.09 19.85 4.38
N LYS A 257 8.50 18.71 4.92
CA LYS A 257 9.81 18.09 4.70
C LYS A 257 9.66 16.60 4.45
N ILE A 258 10.67 16.03 3.80
CA ILE A 258 10.83 14.58 3.71
C ILE A 258 10.92 14.00 5.12
N VAL A 259 10.13 12.96 5.37
CA VAL A 259 10.16 12.16 6.61
C VAL A 259 11.00 10.91 6.37
N PHE A 260 11.87 10.61 7.32
CA PHE A 260 12.69 9.40 7.36
C PHE A 260 12.38 8.61 8.63
N LYS A 261 12.69 7.31 8.61
CA LYS A 261 12.61 6.40 9.76
C LYS A 261 13.62 6.76 10.85
#